data_AF-A0A2J8N9X8-F1
#
_entry.id   AF-A0A2J8N9X8-F1
#
_cell.length_a   1.000
_cell.length_b   1.000
_cell.length_c   1.000
_cell.angle_alpha   90.00
_cell.angle_beta   90.00
_cell.angle_gamma   90.00
#
_symmetry.space_group_name_H-M   'P 1'
#
loop_
_entity.id
_entity.type
_entity.pdbx_description
1 polymer ?
#
loop_
_entity_poly.entity_id
_entity_poly.type
_entity_poly.pdbx_seq_one_letter_code
_entity_poly.pdbx_strand_id
1 'polypeptide(L)'
;GENFKGPDRELRTVRQTMIDFLQNHTEGSRPPACPRLDPIHVKPLRAFFSSYLKSLPDVRKKSLPLPEKPHKEENSEIVVWREFDKSKLYTADLESGLHYLLRVELAAHKSLAGAELKTLKDFVTVLAKLFPGRPPVKKLLEMLQEWLASLPLDRIPYNAVLDLVNNKMRISGIFLTNHIKWVGCQGSRSELRGYPCSLWKLFHTLTVEASTHPDALVGTGFEDDPQAVLQTMRRYIHTFFGCKECGEHFEEMAKESMDSVKTPDQAILWLWKKHNMVNGRLA
;
A
#
# COMPACT_ATOMS: atom_id res chain seq x y z
N GLY A 1 5.03 37.34 25.15
CA GLY A 1 3.64 36.86 25.15
C GLY A 1 2.77 38.01 24.73
N GLU A 2 2.26 37.97 23.51
CA GLU A 2 1.24 38.92 23.05
C GLU A 2 0.05 38.10 22.57
N ASN A 3 -1.10 38.39 23.18
CA ASN A 3 -2.37 37.71 22.92
C ASN A 3 -2.98 38.29 21.64
N PHE A 4 -2.96 37.52 20.55
CA PHE A 4 -3.79 37.81 19.39
C PHE A 4 -5.25 37.46 19.70
N LYS A 5 -6.05 38.47 20.05
CA LYS A 5 -7.52 38.43 20.06
C LYS A 5 -8.03 39.02 18.74
N GLY A 6 -8.65 38.21 17.90
CA GLY A 6 -9.36 38.62 16.67
C GLY A 6 -10.16 37.46 16.05
N PRO A 7 -11.27 37.71 15.33
CA PRO A 7 -12.36 36.77 15.11
C PRO A 7 -12.14 35.92 13.85
N ASP A 8 -11.95 34.61 14.05
CA ASP A 8 -12.60 33.48 13.35
C ASP A 8 -11.72 32.24 13.49
N ARG A 9 -12.22 31.25 14.23
CA ARG A 9 -11.55 29.97 14.47
C ARG A 9 -11.83 28.94 13.38
N GLU A 10 -12.01 29.37 12.13
CA GLU A 10 -12.11 28.44 11.02
C GLU A 10 -10.72 27.91 10.66
N LEU A 11 -10.59 26.58 10.56
CA LEU A 11 -9.35 25.89 10.15
C LEU A 11 -8.78 26.44 8.83
N ARG A 12 -9.65 26.94 7.94
CA ARG A 12 -9.26 27.56 6.68
C ARG A 12 -8.53 28.88 6.90
N THR A 13 -9.02 29.72 7.80
CA THR A 13 -8.41 31.01 8.15
C THR A 13 -7.07 30.81 8.84
N VAL A 14 -6.99 29.88 9.81
CA VAL A 14 -5.71 29.53 10.47
C VAL A 14 -4.69 29.01 9.45
N ARG A 15 -5.13 28.16 8.52
CA ARG A 15 -4.27 27.62 7.46
C ARG A 15 -3.78 28.71 6.52
N GLN A 16 -4.65 29.62 6.09
CA GLN A 16 -4.27 30.70 5.18
C GLN A 16 -3.32 31.68 5.87
N THR A 17 -3.57 32.03 7.14
CA THR A 17 -2.67 32.87 7.94
C THR A 17 -1.29 32.23 8.12
N MET A 18 -1.21 30.90 8.32
CA MET A 18 0.08 30.20 8.37
C MET A 18 0.81 30.22 7.03
N ILE A 19 0.08 30.09 5.91
CA ILE A 19 0.66 30.18 4.56
C ILE A 19 1.20 31.59 4.30
N ASP A 20 0.40 32.61 4.59
CA ASP A 20 0.76 34.01 4.35
C ASP A 20 1.94 34.42 5.25
N PHE A 21 1.99 33.94 6.49
CA PHE A 21 3.14 34.10 7.38
C PHE A 21 4.39 33.51 6.75
N LEU A 22 4.36 32.22 6.34
CA LEU A 22 5.51 31.53 5.76
C LEU A 22 5.98 32.11 4.42
N GLN A 23 5.07 32.73 3.65
CA GLN A 23 5.38 33.26 2.32
C GLN A 23 5.85 34.72 2.32
N ASN A 24 5.46 35.53 3.31
CA ASN A 24 5.76 36.98 3.34
C ASN A 24 6.89 37.40 4.30
N HIS A 25 7.79 36.49 4.69
CA HIS A 25 8.96 36.86 5.48
C HIS A 25 9.99 37.66 4.66
N THR A 26 10.41 38.81 5.16
CA THR A 26 11.61 39.50 4.68
C THR A 26 12.85 38.74 5.16
N GLU A 27 13.89 38.70 4.31
CA GLU A 27 15.08 37.80 4.45
C GLU A 27 15.73 37.79 5.85
N GLY A 28 15.61 38.88 6.62
CA GLY A 28 16.18 39.01 7.95
C GLY A 28 15.50 38.22 9.08
N SER A 29 14.34 37.58 8.85
CA SER A 29 13.56 36.85 9.87
C SER A 29 13.41 35.34 9.61
N ARG A 30 14.17 34.80 8.64
CA ARG A 30 14.07 33.41 8.20
C ARG A 30 14.63 32.43 9.25
N PRO A 31 13.88 31.39 9.68
CA PRO A 31 14.42 30.34 10.53
C PRO A 31 15.51 29.53 9.81
N PRO A 32 16.60 29.12 10.48
CA PRO A 32 17.71 28.40 9.87
C PRO A 32 17.35 27.01 9.31
N ALA A 33 16.15 26.49 9.62
CA ALA A 33 15.67 25.17 9.20
C ALA A 33 14.81 25.18 7.90
N CYS A 34 14.61 26.33 7.26
CA CYS A 34 13.78 26.41 6.03
C CYS A 34 14.64 26.63 4.76
N PRO A 35 14.97 25.59 3.98
CA PRO A 35 15.71 25.74 2.73
C PRO A 35 14.88 26.45 1.65
N ARG A 36 15.54 27.10 0.68
CA ARG A 36 14.86 27.71 -0.47
C ARG A 36 14.34 26.61 -1.40
N LEU A 37 13.07 26.70 -1.77
CA LEU A 37 12.46 25.84 -2.78
C LEU A 37 12.77 26.39 -4.17
N ASP A 38 14.03 26.27 -4.59
CA ASP A 38 14.38 26.49 -5.99
C ASP A 38 14.09 25.20 -6.79
N PRO A 39 13.47 25.27 -7.99
CA PRO A 39 13.26 24.09 -8.82
C PRO A 39 14.61 23.51 -9.26
N ILE A 40 14.89 22.25 -8.90
CA ILE A 40 16.05 21.52 -9.40
C ILE A 40 15.89 21.36 -10.92
N HIS A 41 16.63 22.16 -11.67
CA HIS A 41 16.71 22.03 -13.12
C HIS A 41 17.50 20.76 -13.47
N VAL A 42 16.84 19.76 -14.06
CA VAL A 42 17.43 18.44 -14.40
C VAL A 42 18.50 18.53 -15.50
N LYS A 43 18.47 19.61 -16.30
CA LYS A 43 19.41 19.86 -17.40
C LYS A 43 20.87 20.06 -16.95
N PRO A 44 21.19 20.93 -15.96
CA PRO A 44 22.55 21.10 -15.46
C PRO A 44 23.12 19.84 -14.80
N LEU A 45 22.30 19.02 -14.11
CA LEU A 45 22.75 17.73 -13.56
C LEU A 45 23.21 16.76 -14.66
N ARG A 46 22.43 16.65 -15.74
CA ARG A 46 22.76 15.75 -16.86
C ARG A 46 24.02 16.20 -17.61
N ALA A 47 24.22 17.52 -17.75
CA ALA A 47 25.44 18.08 -18.32
C ALA A 47 26.66 17.84 -17.41
N PHE A 48 26.49 18.00 -16.10
CA PHE A 48 27.53 17.73 -15.10
C PHE A 48 27.99 16.27 -15.14
N PHE A 49 27.07 15.31 -15.08
CA PHE A 49 27.42 13.89 -15.15
C PHE A 49 28.07 13.50 -16.48
N SER A 50 27.60 14.07 -17.60
CA SER A 50 28.22 13.81 -18.91
C SER A 50 29.63 14.39 -19.02
N SER A 51 29.89 15.56 -18.42
CA SER A 51 31.22 16.16 -18.36
C SER A 51 32.15 15.34 -17.46
N TYR A 52 31.66 14.95 -16.27
CA TYR A 52 32.41 14.17 -15.30
C TYR A 52 32.84 12.80 -15.86
N LEU A 53 31.93 12.08 -16.51
CA LEU A 53 32.24 10.79 -17.16
C LEU A 53 33.28 10.92 -18.29
N LYS A 54 33.35 12.07 -18.97
CA LYS A 54 34.39 12.35 -19.99
C LYS A 54 35.75 12.70 -19.39
N SER A 55 35.78 13.20 -18.15
CA SER A 55 37.02 13.57 -17.46
C SER A 55 37.73 12.39 -16.77
N LEU A 56 37.08 11.23 -16.66
CA LEU A 56 37.68 10.04 -16.06
C LEU A 56 38.66 9.38 -17.05
N PRO A 57 39.91 9.08 -16.63
CA PRO A 57 40.82 8.28 -17.45
C PRO A 57 40.23 6.88 -17.68
N ASP A 58 40.44 6.33 -18.88
CA ASP A 58 39.89 5.06 -19.41
C ASP A 58 38.43 5.02 -19.88
N VAL A 59 37.68 6.13 -19.87
CA VAL A 59 36.34 6.18 -20.49
C VAL A 59 36.44 6.52 -21.99
N ARG A 60 36.45 5.50 -22.86
CA ARG A 60 36.33 5.68 -24.33
C ARG A 60 34.89 5.48 -24.80
N LYS A 61 34.38 6.44 -25.58
CA LYS A 61 33.06 6.35 -26.24
C LYS A 61 33.10 5.25 -27.30
N LYS A 62 32.55 4.08 -27.00
CA LYS A 62 32.38 2.99 -27.98
C LYS A 62 31.26 3.37 -28.95
N SER A 63 31.57 3.59 -30.21
CA SER A 63 30.56 3.74 -31.27
C SER A 63 30.01 2.35 -31.60
N LEU A 64 28.88 2.01 -31.00
CA LEU A 64 28.09 0.86 -31.43
C LEU A 64 27.33 1.23 -32.72
N PRO A 65 27.24 0.33 -33.72
CA PRO A 65 26.32 0.51 -34.84
C PRO A 65 24.91 0.74 -34.29
N LEU A 66 24.17 1.68 -34.90
CA LEU A 66 22.76 1.88 -34.59
C LEU A 66 22.05 0.53 -34.80
N PRO A 67 21.41 -0.06 -33.79
CA PRO A 67 20.40 -1.06 -34.05
C PRO A 67 19.31 -0.36 -34.87
N GLU A 68 18.87 -0.99 -35.96
CA GLU A 68 17.59 -0.65 -36.57
C GLU A 68 16.57 -0.45 -35.46
N LYS A 69 15.90 0.71 -35.46
CA LYS A 69 14.87 1.00 -34.49
C LYS A 69 13.91 -0.20 -34.50
N PRO A 70 13.80 -0.97 -33.41
CA PRO A 70 12.54 -1.65 -33.18
C PRO A 70 11.54 -0.50 -33.14
N HIS A 71 10.42 -0.65 -33.85
CA HIS A 71 9.23 0.13 -33.54
C HIS A 71 8.94 -0.10 -32.05
N LYS A 72 9.52 0.74 -31.20
CA LYS A 72 9.02 0.99 -29.87
C LYS A 72 7.73 1.71 -30.12
N GLU A 73 6.65 0.96 -30.17
CA GLU A 73 5.49 1.35 -29.40
C GLU A 73 5.98 1.56 -27.97
N GLU A 74 6.51 2.75 -27.73
CA GLU A 74 6.64 3.31 -26.41
C GLU A 74 5.21 3.63 -26.02
N ASN A 75 4.44 2.59 -25.71
CA ASN A 75 3.29 2.69 -24.83
C ASN A 75 3.89 3.02 -23.45
N SER A 76 4.41 4.23 -23.29
CA SER A 76 4.22 4.92 -22.03
C SER A 76 2.70 4.94 -21.89
N GLU A 77 2.14 4.00 -21.13
CA GLU A 77 0.76 4.15 -20.70
C GLU A 77 0.71 5.52 -20.04
N ILE A 78 0.19 6.51 -20.78
CA ILE A 78 -0.05 7.83 -20.24
C ILE A 78 -1.09 7.55 -19.15
N VAL A 79 -0.64 7.48 -17.90
CA VAL A 79 -1.52 7.28 -16.76
C VAL A 79 -2.38 8.54 -16.68
N VAL A 80 -3.54 8.50 -17.34
CA VAL A 80 -4.47 9.63 -17.39
C VAL A 80 -4.94 9.87 -15.96
N TRP A 81 -4.47 10.96 -15.36
CA TRP A 81 -4.92 11.39 -14.04
C TRP A 81 -6.43 11.64 -14.08
N ARG A 82 -7.18 10.92 -13.25
CA ARG A 82 -8.63 11.09 -13.12
C ARG A 82 -8.92 11.77 -11.80
N GLU A 83 -9.80 12.76 -11.81
CA GLU A 83 -10.29 13.34 -10.57
C GLU A 83 -11.10 12.30 -9.79
N PHE A 84 -10.92 12.29 -8.47
CA PHE A 84 -11.62 11.41 -7.55
C PHE A 84 -11.85 12.12 -6.22
N ASP A 85 -12.87 11.68 -5.50
CA ASP A 85 -13.19 12.19 -4.17
C ASP A 85 -12.28 11.53 -3.13
N LYS A 86 -11.43 12.34 -2.49
CA LYS A 86 -10.47 11.89 -1.47
C LYS A 86 -11.15 11.40 -0.18
N SER A 87 -12.42 11.72 0.03
CA SER A 87 -13.21 11.28 1.19
C SER A 87 -13.86 9.90 0.98
N LYS A 88 -13.78 9.33 -0.23
CA LYS A 88 -14.42 8.05 -0.57
C LYS A 88 -13.43 6.90 -0.60
N LEU A 89 -13.92 5.75 -0.15
CA LEU A 89 -13.29 4.45 -0.38
C LEU A 89 -13.89 3.83 -1.64
N TYR A 90 -13.04 3.44 -2.59
CA TYR A 90 -13.47 2.84 -3.85
C TYR A 90 -13.23 1.34 -3.83
N THR A 91 -14.28 0.54 -4.06
CA THR A 91 -14.18 -0.93 -4.17
C THR A 91 -13.17 -1.37 -5.23
N ALA A 92 -13.01 -0.58 -6.30
CA ALA A 92 -11.99 -0.82 -7.33
C ALA A 92 -10.56 -0.84 -6.78
N ASP A 93 -10.23 0.03 -5.80
CA ASP A 93 -8.92 0.02 -5.16
C ASP A 93 -8.74 -1.27 -4.33
N LEU A 94 -9.76 -1.69 -3.58
CA LEU A 94 -9.71 -2.89 -2.74
C LEU A 94 -9.61 -4.18 -3.57
N GLU A 95 -10.46 -4.34 -4.58
CA GLU A 95 -10.43 -5.51 -5.48
C GLU A 95 -9.13 -5.56 -6.30
N SER A 96 -8.59 -4.40 -6.72
CA SER A 96 -7.28 -4.35 -7.37
C SER A 96 -6.13 -4.69 -6.41
N GLY A 97 -6.26 -4.31 -5.13
CA GLY A 97 -5.35 -4.73 -4.06
C GLY A 97 -5.36 -6.26 -3.88
N LEU A 98 -6.54 -6.88 -3.79
CA LEU A 98 -6.67 -8.34 -3.75
C LEU A 98 -6.11 -9.02 -4.99
N HIS A 99 -6.35 -8.46 -6.18
CA HIS A 99 -5.74 -8.95 -7.42
C HIS A 99 -4.22 -8.96 -7.29
N TYR A 100 -3.61 -7.83 -6.93
CA TYR A 100 -2.15 -7.70 -6.87
C TYR A 100 -1.55 -8.63 -5.82
N LEU A 101 -2.18 -8.73 -4.65
CA LEU A 101 -1.78 -9.65 -3.60
C LEU A 101 -1.75 -11.10 -4.09
N LEU A 102 -2.86 -11.57 -4.65
CA LEU A 102 -3.03 -12.98 -5.02
C LEU A 102 -2.28 -13.36 -6.32
N ARG A 103 -2.07 -12.40 -7.23
CA ARG A 103 -1.48 -12.67 -8.56
C ARG A 103 -0.06 -12.14 -8.75
N VAL A 104 0.40 -11.22 -7.91
CA VAL A 104 1.73 -10.60 -8.04
C VAL A 104 2.60 -10.93 -6.83
N GLU A 105 2.17 -10.57 -5.61
CA GLU A 105 2.99 -10.80 -4.40
C GLU A 105 3.19 -12.29 -4.14
N LEU A 106 2.11 -13.08 -4.13
CA LEU A 106 2.22 -14.53 -3.95
C LEU A 106 2.99 -15.23 -5.08
N ALA A 107 3.03 -14.66 -6.28
CA ALA A 107 3.74 -15.26 -7.42
C ALA A 107 5.27 -15.28 -7.24
N ALA A 108 5.80 -14.46 -6.32
CA ALA A 108 7.22 -14.53 -5.93
C ALA A 108 7.57 -15.87 -5.23
N HIS A 109 6.57 -16.61 -4.74
CA HIS A 109 6.73 -17.86 -4.01
C HIS A 109 6.29 -19.04 -4.89
N LYS A 110 7.23 -19.89 -5.31
CA LYS A 110 6.90 -21.07 -6.16
C LYS A 110 5.96 -22.06 -5.45
N SER A 111 6.14 -22.20 -4.14
CA SER A 111 5.32 -23.03 -3.26
C SER A 111 5.27 -22.40 -1.88
N LEU A 112 4.16 -22.58 -1.19
CA LEU A 112 3.93 -22.08 0.16
C LEU A 112 3.99 -23.25 1.13
N ALA A 113 4.81 -23.14 2.17
CA ALA A 113 4.93 -24.16 3.22
C ALA A 113 5.20 -23.52 4.59
N GLY A 114 4.98 -24.27 5.67
CA GLY A 114 5.29 -23.84 7.03
C GLY A 114 4.70 -22.47 7.36
N ALA A 115 5.56 -21.52 7.74
CA ALA A 115 5.15 -20.17 8.11
C ALA A 115 4.45 -19.41 6.96
N GLU A 116 4.86 -19.59 5.70
CA GLU A 116 4.22 -18.92 4.56
C GLU A 116 2.78 -19.41 4.37
N LEU A 117 2.59 -20.73 4.40
CA LEU A 117 1.27 -21.34 4.26
C LEU A 117 0.37 -20.94 5.45
N LYS A 118 0.91 -20.94 6.68
CA LYS A 118 0.18 -20.46 7.85
C LYS A 118 -0.24 -18.99 7.69
N THR A 119 0.68 -18.11 7.30
CA THR A 119 0.38 -16.69 7.06
C THR A 119 -0.71 -16.54 6.01
N LEU A 120 -0.68 -17.32 4.92
CA LEU A 120 -1.75 -17.27 3.91
C LEU A 120 -3.10 -17.74 4.48
N LYS A 121 -3.13 -18.83 5.25
CA LYS A 121 -4.36 -19.34 5.89
C LYS A 121 -4.99 -18.30 6.81
N ASP A 122 -4.19 -17.69 7.68
CA ASP A 122 -4.63 -16.63 8.60
C ASP A 122 -5.16 -15.43 7.81
N PHE A 123 -4.39 -14.98 6.82
CA PHE A 123 -4.73 -13.81 6.02
C PHE A 123 -6.02 -13.99 5.21
N VAL A 124 -6.19 -15.13 4.54
CA VAL A 124 -7.42 -15.43 3.78
C VAL A 124 -8.61 -15.58 4.72
N THR A 125 -8.43 -16.14 5.92
CA THR A 125 -9.49 -16.25 6.92
C THR A 125 -10.02 -14.87 7.33
N VAL A 126 -9.11 -13.93 7.64
CA VAL A 126 -9.48 -12.54 7.97
C VAL A 126 -10.18 -11.87 6.78
N LEU A 127 -9.68 -12.06 5.56
CA LEU A 127 -10.32 -11.50 4.36
C LEU A 127 -11.72 -12.06 4.12
N ALA A 128 -11.90 -13.37 4.21
CA ALA A 128 -13.19 -14.02 3.96
C ALA A 128 -14.27 -13.52 4.92
N LYS A 129 -13.90 -13.22 6.17
CA LYS A 129 -14.84 -12.72 7.19
C LYS A 129 -15.10 -11.22 7.13
N LEU A 130 -14.07 -10.41 6.83
CA LEU A 130 -14.13 -8.96 7.04
C LEU A 130 -14.09 -8.13 5.74
N PHE A 131 -13.76 -8.71 4.59
CA PHE A 131 -13.62 -7.91 3.35
C PHE A 131 -14.98 -7.38 2.87
N PRO A 132 -15.19 -6.06 2.73
CA PRO A 132 -16.46 -5.48 2.28
C PRO A 132 -16.58 -5.52 0.74
N GLY A 133 -16.41 -6.71 0.18
CA GLY A 133 -16.47 -6.95 -1.27
C GLY A 133 -17.88 -7.15 -1.80
N ARG A 134 -17.99 -7.12 -3.13
CA ARG A 134 -19.19 -7.58 -3.83
C ARG A 134 -19.38 -9.09 -3.64
N PRO A 135 -20.61 -9.62 -3.76
CA PRO A 135 -20.87 -11.04 -3.56
C PRO A 135 -19.93 -12.00 -4.33
N PRO A 136 -19.54 -11.72 -5.60
CA PRO A 136 -18.62 -12.62 -6.31
C PRO A 136 -17.21 -12.69 -5.74
N VAL A 137 -16.74 -11.62 -5.10
CA VAL A 137 -15.42 -11.56 -4.47
C VAL A 137 -15.49 -12.19 -3.09
N LYS A 138 -16.56 -11.95 -2.33
CA LYS A 138 -16.79 -12.62 -1.03
C LYS A 138 -16.83 -14.13 -1.20
N LYS A 139 -17.61 -14.62 -2.17
CA LYS A 139 -17.68 -16.06 -2.50
C LYS A 139 -16.33 -16.66 -2.90
N LEU A 140 -15.48 -15.89 -3.61
CA LEU A 140 -14.12 -16.32 -3.91
C LEU A 140 -13.29 -16.51 -2.64
N LEU A 141 -13.34 -15.53 -1.73
CA LEU A 141 -12.57 -15.55 -0.48
C LEU A 141 -13.03 -16.68 0.46
N GLU A 142 -14.34 -16.88 0.58
CA GLU A 142 -14.95 -18.00 1.33
C GLU A 142 -14.48 -19.35 0.78
N MET A 143 -14.56 -19.54 -0.54
CA MET A 143 -14.07 -20.77 -1.17
C MET A 143 -12.57 -20.99 -0.98
N LEU A 144 -11.77 -19.91 -1.09
CA LEU A 144 -10.34 -20.01 -0.85
C LEU A 144 -10.03 -20.35 0.62
N GLN A 145 -10.78 -19.79 1.56
CA GLN A 145 -10.69 -20.09 2.99
C GLN A 145 -11.01 -21.57 3.25
N GLU A 146 -12.16 -22.06 2.76
CA GLU A 146 -12.60 -23.45 2.95
C GLU A 146 -11.60 -24.44 2.35
N TRP A 147 -11.11 -24.15 1.14
CA TRP A 147 -10.07 -24.97 0.51
C TRP A 147 -8.80 -24.98 1.35
N LEU A 148 -8.30 -23.81 1.78
CA LEU A 148 -7.10 -23.71 2.62
C LEU A 148 -7.24 -24.41 3.98
N ALA A 149 -8.43 -24.38 4.58
CA ALA A 149 -8.73 -25.03 5.86
C ALA A 149 -8.82 -26.56 5.74
N SER A 150 -9.36 -27.06 4.62
CA SER A 150 -9.53 -28.51 4.37
C SER A 150 -8.29 -29.20 3.81
N LEU A 151 -7.26 -28.46 3.40
CA LEU A 151 -6.01 -29.02 2.88
C LEU A 151 -5.26 -29.85 3.94
N PRO A 152 -5.02 -31.15 3.71
CA PRO A 152 -4.19 -31.99 4.57
C PRO A 152 -2.69 -31.83 4.28
N LEU A 153 -2.31 -30.86 3.43
CA LEU A 153 -0.95 -30.71 2.92
C LEU A 153 -0.19 -29.61 3.68
N ASP A 154 1.05 -29.90 4.05
CA ASP A 154 1.97 -28.92 4.67
C ASP A 154 2.65 -27.99 3.66
N ARG A 155 2.48 -28.27 2.36
CA ARG A 155 3.02 -27.51 1.24
C ARG A 155 2.02 -27.50 0.08
N ILE A 156 1.81 -26.33 -0.50
CA ILE A 156 1.05 -26.17 -1.74
C ILE A 156 1.83 -25.40 -2.79
N PRO A 157 1.74 -25.77 -4.08
CA PRO A 157 2.32 -24.95 -5.13
C PRO A 157 1.44 -23.70 -5.36
N TYR A 158 2.05 -22.58 -5.71
CA TYR A 158 1.33 -21.31 -5.90
C TYR A 158 0.24 -21.41 -6.98
N ASN A 159 0.49 -22.20 -8.03
CA ASN A 159 -0.49 -22.41 -9.10
C ASN A 159 -1.81 -23.02 -8.59
N ALA A 160 -1.81 -23.79 -7.50
CA ALA A 160 -3.05 -24.30 -6.90
C ALA A 160 -3.92 -23.15 -6.35
N VAL A 161 -3.31 -22.16 -5.69
CA VAL A 161 -3.99 -20.93 -5.27
C VAL A 161 -4.50 -20.16 -6.49
N LEU A 162 -3.65 -20.00 -7.50
CA LEU A 162 -3.99 -19.24 -8.71
C LEU A 162 -5.14 -19.88 -9.50
N ASP A 163 -5.26 -21.21 -9.51
CA ASP A 163 -6.32 -21.93 -10.19
C ASP A 163 -7.70 -21.64 -9.58
N LEU A 164 -7.77 -21.48 -8.25
CA LEU A 164 -8.97 -21.04 -7.55
C LEU A 164 -9.26 -19.56 -7.81
N VAL A 165 -8.24 -18.69 -7.70
CA VAL A 165 -8.37 -17.24 -7.92
C VAL A 165 -8.80 -16.90 -9.34
N ASN A 166 -8.36 -17.67 -10.33
CA ASN A 166 -8.78 -17.54 -11.72
C ASN A 166 -10.06 -18.32 -12.05
N ASN A 167 -10.66 -18.96 -11.05
CA ASN A 167 -11.89 -19.75 -11.20
C ASN A 167 -11.78 -20.72 -12.39
N LYS A 168 -10.69 -21.50 -12.48
CA LYS A 168 -10.47 -22.45 -13.59
C LYS A 168 -11.59 -23.50 -13.71
N MET A 169 -12.26 -23.80 -12.61
CA MET A 169 -13.42 -24.69 -12.55
C MET A 169 -14.73 -24.04 -13.06
N ARG A 170 -14.70 -22.74 -13.42
CA ARG A 170 -15.83 -21.98 -13.97
C ARG A 170 -17.08 -22.00 -13.08
N ILE A 171 -16.88 -21.90 -11.77
CA ILE A 171 -17.95 -21.86 -10.78
C ILE A 171 -18.72 -20.55 -10.93
N SER A 172 -20.05 -20.67 -11.05
CA SER A 172 -20.92 -19.50 -11.24
C SER A 172 -20.87 -18.55 -10.04
N GLY A 173 -20.88 -17.25 -10.34
CA GLY A 173 -20.91 -16.19 -9.34
C GLY A 173 -19.59 -15.98 -8.60
N ILE A 174 -18.46 -16.44 -9.14
CA ILE A 174 -17.12 -16.22 -8.56
C ILE A 174 -16.29 -15.41 -9.54
N PHE A 175 -15.85 -14.24 -9.11
CA PHE A 175 -15.06 -13.36 -9.94
C PHE A 175 -14.25 -12.38 -9.11
N LEU A 176 -12.95 -12.29 -9.44
CA LEU A 176 -12.08 -11.19 -9.06
C LEU A 176 -11.50 -10.60 -10.34
N THR A 177 -11.54 -9.27 -10.46
CA THR A 177 -11.00 -8.56 -11.63
C THR A 177 -9.62 -9.09 -12.02
N ASN A 178 -9.39 -9.29 -13.32
CA ASN A 178 -8.12 -9.64 -13.92
C ASN A 178 -7.31 -8.40 -14.35
N HIS A 179 -7.85 -7.20 -14.16
CA HIS A 179 -7.19 -5.95 -14.44
C HIS A 179 -7.15 -5.07 -13.19
N ILE A 180 -5.99 -4.47 -12.95
CA ILE A 180 -5.79 -3.49 -11.89
C ILE A 180 -6.38 -2.16 -12.34
N LYS A 181 -7.23 -1.57 -11.49
CA LYS A 181 -7.81 -0.25 -11.70
C LYS A 181 -7.75 0.55 -10.40
N TRP A 182 -6.77 1.43 -10.32
CA TRP A 182 -6.68 2.40 -9.23
C TRP A 182 -7.61 3.59 -9.49
N VAL A 183 -8.40 3.96 -8.49
CA VAL A 183 -9.20 5.19 -8.48
C VAL A 183 -8.65 6.10 -7.40
N GLY A 184 -8.96 5.83 -6.13
CA GLY A 184 -8.46 6.62 -5.02
C GLY A 184 -7.00 6.33 -4.67
N CYS A 185 -6.43 5.24 -5.17
CA CYS A 185 -5.00 4.90 -5.05
C CYS A 185 -4.18 5.22 -6.31
N GLN A 186 -4.76 5.92 -7.29
CA GLN A 186 -4.03 6.32 -8.49
C GLN A 186 -2.87 7.25 -8.13
N GLY A 187 -1.67 6.92 -8.63
CA GLY A 187 -0.49 7.79 -8.59
C GLY A 187 -0.45 8.77 -9.75
N SER A 188 0.24 9.90 -9.58
CA SER A 188 0.54 10.83 -10.68
C SER A 188 1.50 10.22 -11.71
N ARG A 189 2.23 9.18 -11.30
CA ARG A 189 3.06 8.31 -12.13
C ARG A 189 2.81 6.85 -11.74
N SER A 190 3.13 5.94 -12.65
CA SER A 190 2.94 4.48 -12.49
C SER A 190 3.60 3.90 -11.23
N GLU A 191 4.77 4.42 -10.86
CA GLU A 191 5.59 3.96 -9.74
C GLU A 191 5.13 4.51 -8.38
N LEU A 192 4.17 5.44 -8.37
CA LEU A 192 3.69 6.09 -7.17
C LEU A 192 2.36 5.50 -6.71
N ARG A 193 2.15 5.47 -5.40
CA ARG A 193 0.89 5.03 -4.75
C ARG A 193 0.53 3.59 -5.11
N GLY A 194 -0.51 3.35 -5.91
CA GLY A 194 -0.88 2.02 -6.40
C GLY A 194 -1.12 1.02 -5.28
N TYR A 195 -0.43 -0.12 -5.36
CA TYR A 195 -0.65 -1.26 -4.48
C TYR A 195 -0.34 -0.98 -2.99
N PRO A 196 0.79 -0.35 -2.61
CA PRO A 196 1.00 0.08 -1.22
C PRO A 196 -0.15 0.93 -0.64
N CYS A 197 -0.73 1.83 -1.45
CA CYS A 197 -1.90 2.61 -1.04
C CYS A 197 -3.13 1.73 -0.81
N SER A 198 -3.41 0.77 -1.70
CA SER A 198 -4.58 -0.09 -1.56
C SER A 198 -4.43 -1.09 -0.42
N LEU A 199 -3.20 -1.54 -0.13
CA LEU A 199 -2.90 -2.38 1.03
C LEU A 199 -3.15 -1.65 2.34
N TRP A 200 -2.74 -0.38 2.46
CA TRP A 200 -3.10 0.45 3.61
C TRP A 200 -4.62 0.58 3.75
N LYS A 201 -5.32 0.94 2.67
CA LYS A 201 -6.79 1.04 2.70
C LYS A 201 -7.45 -0.27 3.12
N LEU A 202 -6.98 -1.40 2.60
CA LEU A 202 -7.47 -2.72 2.95
C LEU A 202 -7.36 -2.97 4.46
N PHE A 203 -6.17 -2.83 5.05
CA PHE A 203 -6.00 -3.12 6.48
C PHE A 203 -6.74 -2.13 7.38
N HIS A 204 -6.80 -0.84 7.03
CA HIS A 204 -7.65 0.12 7.74
C HIS A 204 -9.13 -0.32 7.71
N THR A 205 -9.63 -0.70 6.54
CA THR A 205 -10.98 -1.23 6.40
C THR A 205 -11.20 -2.48 7.24
N LEU A 206 -10.28 -3.46 7.21
CA LEU A 206 -10.42 -4.69 7.99
C LEU A 206 -10.42 -4.42 9.51
N THR A 207 -9.62 -3.47 10.00
CA THR A 207 -9.66 -3.09 11.43
C THR A 207 -11.00 -2.49 11.84
N VAL A 208 -11.61 -1.68 10.95
CA VAL A 208 -12.94 -1.11 11.19
C VAL A 208 -14.01 -2.20 11.17
N GLU A 209 -14.00 -3.06 10.15
CA GLU A 209 -14.95 -4.17 10.00
C GLU A 209 -14.92 -5.13 11.21
N ALA A 210 -13.73 -5.42 11.74
CA ALA A 210 -13.58 -6.22 12.95
C ALA A 210 -14.20 -5.55 14.20
N SER A 211 -14.11 -4.22 14.32
CA SER A 211 -14.71 -3.49 15.44
C SER A 211 -16.24 -3.39 15.31
N THR A 212 -16.75 -3.15 14.09
CA THR A 212 -18.19 -2.98 13.86
C THR A 212 -18.97 -4.30 13.86
N HIS A 213 -18.29 -5.42 13.60
CA HIS A 213 -18.90 -6.75 13.53
C HIS A 213 -18.14 -7.73 14.46
N PRO A 214 -18.31 -7.64 15.79
CA PRO A 214 -17.53 -8.42 16.75
C PRO A 214 -17.67 -9.94 16.56
N ASP A 215 -18.82 -10.40 16.07
CA ASP A 215 -19.08 -11.82 15.83
C ASP A 215 -18.49 -12.35 14.51
N ALA A 216 -17.94 -11.48 13.64
CA ALA A 216 -17.51 -11.87 12.30
C ALA A 216 -16.36 -12.89 12.30
N LEU A 217 -15.52 -12.88 13.35
CA LEU A 217 -14.38 -13.79 13.50
C LEU A 217 -14.70 -15.03 14.35
N VAL A 218 -15.94 -15.22 14.81
CA VAL A 218 -16.35 -16.41 15.56
C VAL A 218 -16.13 -17.69 14.74
N GLY A 219 -15.50 -18.70 15.36
CA GLY A 219 -15.18 -19.99 14.76
C GLY A 219 -13.95 -20.00 13.85
N THR A 220 -13.09 -18.98 13.91
CA THR A 220 -11.89 -18.84 13.07
C THR A 220 -10.56 -19.03 13.79
N GLY A 221 -10.54 -19.13 15.13
CA GLY A 221 -9.32 -19.07 15.94
C GLY A 221 -8.82 -17.65 16.23
N PHE A 222 -9.52 -16.63 15.73
CA PHE A 222 -9.28 -15.21 16.01
C PHE A 222 -10.40 -14.59 16.86
N GLU A 223 -11.22 -15.42 17.49
CA GLU A 223 -12.27 -14.98 18.40
C GLU A 223 -11.64 -14.24 19.57
N ASP A 224 -12.26 -13.13 19.97
CA ASP A 224 -11.83 -12.31 21.10
C ASP A 224 -10.37 -11.79 21.03
N ASP A 225 -9.66 -11.95 19.91
CA ASP A 225 -8.31 -11.41 19.71
C ASP A 225 -8.40 -9.97 19.16
N PRO A 226 -8.18 -8.93 20.01
CA PRO A 226 -8.23 -7.54 19.56
C PRO A 226 -7.12 -7.19 18.56
N GLN A 227 -6.10 -8.03 18.42
CA GLN A 227 -4.98 -7.83 17.51
C GLN A 227 -5.06 -8.71 16.25
N ALA A 228 -6.12 -9.49 16.06
CA ALA A 228 -6.24 -10.45 14.95
C ALA A 228 -5.85 -9.86 13.58
N VAL A 229 -6.44 -8.70 13.24
CA VAL A 229 -6.17 -8.00 11.97
C VAL A 229 -4.74 -7.45 11.93
N LEU A 230 -4.24 -6.86 13.01
CA LEU A 230 -2.91 -6.25 13.07
C LEU A 230 -1.79 -7.29 13.00
N GLN A 231 -1.93 -8.39 13.72
CA GLN A 231 -0.97 -9.49 13.71
C GLN A 231 -0.99 -10.22 12.37
N THR A 232 -2.16 -10.35 11.75
CA THR A 232 -2.31 -10.84 10.38
C THR A 232 -1.63 -9.91 9.36
N MET A 233 -1.81 -8.59 9.50
CA MET A 233 -1.11 -7.58 8.70
C MET A 233 0.41 -7.69 8.86
N ARG A 234 0.90 -7.76 10.10
CA ARG A 234 2.32 -7.89 10.42
C ARG A 234 2.94 -9.13 9.76
N ARG A 235 2.31 -10.30 9.92
CA ARG A 235 2.77 -11.54 9.31
C ARG A 235 2.73 -11.48 7.79
N TYR A 236 1.67 -10.92 7.21
CA TYR A 236 1.55 -10.73 5.77
C TYR A 236 2.67 -9.85 5.22
N ILE A 237 2.88 -8.67 5.82
CA ILE A 237 3.90 -7.71 5.38
C ILE A 237 5.30 -8.33 5.46
N HIS A 238 5.62 -8.99 6.58
CA HIS A 238 6.90 -9.65 6.75
C HIS A 238 7.14 -10.77 5.72
N THR A 239 6.10 -11.50 5.34
CA THR A 239 6.23 -12.71 4.52
C THR A 239 6.15 -12.43 3.02
N PHE A 240 5.20 -11.58 2.61
CA PHE A 240 4.77 -11.49 1.21
C PHE A 240 4.92 -10.10 0.60
N PHE A 241 5.12 -9.03 1.38
CA PHE A 241 5.17 -7.69 0.80
C PHE A 241 6.51 -7.43 0.10
N GLY A 242 6.47 -7.07 -1.18
CA GLY A 242 7.68 -6.97 -2.00
C GLY A 242 8.71 -5.93 -1.54
N CYS A 243 8.28 -4.86 -0.86
CA CYS A 243 9.19 -3.85 -0.31
C CYS A 243 9.74 -4.29 1.06
N LYS A 244 10.91 -4.92 1.06
CA LYS A 244 11.59 -5.38 2.29
C LYS A 244 11.85 -4.27 3.30
N GLU A 245 12.40 -3.15 2.84
CA GLU A 245 12.66 -1.98 3.70
C GLU A 245 11.37 -1.44 4.34
N CYS A 246 10.28 -1.39 3.58
CA CYS A 246 8.98 -0.99 4.11
C CYS A 246 8.48 -1.99 5.17
N GLY A 247 8.71 -3.28 4.96
CA GLY A 247 8.35 -4.34 5.90
C GLY A 247 9.15 -4.28 7.20
N GLU A 248 10.45 -4.01 7.11
CA GLU A 248 11.32 -3.80 8.28
C GLU A 248 10.86 -2.61 9.12
N HIS A 249 10.60 -1.46 8.49
CA HIS A 249 10.04 -0.29 9.19
C HIS A 249 8.68 -0.56 9.83
N PHE A 250 7.82 -1.39 9.22
CA PHE A 250 6.54 -1.78 9.82
C PHE A 250 6.75 -2.72 11.01
N GLU A 251 7.67 -3.67 10.89
CA GLU A 251 8.01 -4.62 11.96
C GLU A 251 8.59 -3.92 13.20
N GLU A 252 9.43 -2.90 13.02
CA GLU A 252 9.93 -2.06 14.12
C GLU A 252 8.79 -1.37 14.87
N MET A 253 7.86 -0.73 14.14
CA MET A 253 6.68 -0.09 14.74
C MET A 253 5.78 -1.10 15.45
N ALA A 254 5.67 -2.32 14.91
CA ALA A 254 4.90 -3.41 15.51
C ALA A 254 5.52 -3.89 16.83
N LYS A 255 6.83 -4.16 16.85
CA LYS A 255 7.57 -4.56 18.07
C LYS A 255 7.51 -3.50 19.17
N GLU A 256 7.50 -2.22 18.79
CA GLU A 256 7.47 -1.12 19.74
C GLU A 256 6.19 -1.10 20.59
N SER A 257 5.01 -1.30 19.97
CA SER A 257 3.75 -1.01 20.66
C SER A 257 2.50 -1.73 20.15
N MET A 258 2.61 -2.78 19.33
CA MET A 258 1.41 -3.54 18.91
C MET A 258 0.83 -4.36 20.07
N ASP A 259 1.68 -4.93 20.93
CA ASP A 259 1.27 -5.79 22.05
C ASP A 259 0.42 -5.05 23.11
N SER A 260 0.49 -3.72 23.14
CA SER A 260 -0.35 -2.88 24.02
C SER A 260 -1.78 -2.69 23.52
N VAL A 261 -2.13 -3.14 22.32
CA VAL A 261 -3.49 -3.07 21.78
C VAL A 261 -4.36 -4.16 22.43
N LYS A 262 -5.41 -3.74 23.13
CA LYS A 262 -6.31 -4.61 23.93
C LYS A 262 -7.77 -4.57 23.48
N THR A 263 -8.13 -3.69 22.55
CA THR A 263 -9.49 -3.62 21.99
C THR A 263 -9.48 -3.42 20.47
N PRO A 264 -10.54 -3.80 19.74
CA PRO A 264 -10.66 -3.52 18.31
C PRO A 264 -10.55 -2.03 17.97
N ASP A 265 -11.12 -1.13 18.79
CA ASP A 265 -10.99 0.32 18.61
C ASP A 265 -9.55 0.80 18.79
N GLN A 266 -8.82 0.23 19.76
CA GLN A 266 -7.39 0.51 19.89
C GLN A 266 -6.61 0.02 18.67
N ALA A 267 -7.03 -1.06 18.01
CA ALA A 267 -6.39 -1.55 16.78
C ALA A 267 -6.55 -0.56 15.62
N ILE A 268 -7.75 0.00 15.44
CA ILE A 268 -8.03 1.07 14.45
C ILE A 268 -7.11 2.28 14.71
N LEU A 269 -7.09 2.77 15.95
CA LEU A 269 -6.30 3.94 16.32
C LEU A 269 -4.79 3.69 16.23
N TRP A 270 -4.33 2.50 16.59
CA TRP A 270 -2.93 2.11 16.48
C TRP A 270 -2.48 2.15 15.03
N LEU A 271 -3.24 1.53 14.12
CA LEU A 271 -2.89 1.49 12.71
C LEU A 271 -2.90 2.89 12.09
N TRP A 272 -3.90 3.72 12.44
CA TRP A 272 -3.96 5.12 12.04
C TRP A 272 -2.75 5.92 12.51
N LYS A 273 -2.37 5.79 13.78
CA LYS A 273 -1.21 6.49 14.35
C LYS A 273 0.09 6.08 13.66
N LYS A 274 0.33 4.78 13.49
CA LYS A 274 1.55 4.28 12.83
C LYS A 274 1.60 4.67 11.35
N HIS A 275 0.47 4.66 10.64
CA HIS A 275 0.41 5.16 9.26
C HIS A 275 0.77 6.66 9.17
N ASN A 276 0.29 7.49 10.11
CA ASN A 276 0.69 8.91 10.15
C ASN A 276 2.17 9.12 10.47
N MET A 277 2.79 8.26 11.28
CA MET A 277 4.25 8.28 11.48
C MET A 277 5.01 7.95 10.19
N VAL A 278 4.50 7.01 9.37
CA VAL A 278 5.05 6.75 8.03
C VAL A 278 4.89 7.98 7.14
N ASN A 279 3.69 8.59 7.11
CA ASN A 279 3.44 9.81 6.33
C ASN A 279 4.41 10.94 6.71
N GLY A 280 4.69 11.14 8.00
CA GLY A 280 5.64 12.15 8.46
C GLY A 280 7.09 11.87 8.06
N ARG A 281 7.49 10.59 7.92
CA ARG A 281 8.84 10.20 7.46
C ARG A 281 9.03 10.35 5.96
N LEU A 282 7.96 10.20 5.17
CA LEU A 282 7.99 10.26 3.71
C LEU A 282 7.65 11.64 3.13
N ALA A 283 7.36 12.62 3.98
CA ALA A 283 6.95 13.98 3.60
C ALA A 283 8.12 14.89 3.21
#